data_AF-A0A7D5KFH2-F1
#
_entry.id   AF-A0A7D5KFH2-F1
#
_cell.length_a   1.000
_cell.length_b   1.000
_cell.length_c   1.000
_cell.angle_alpha   90.00
_cell.angle_beta   90.00
_cell.angle_gamma   90.00
#
_symmetry.space_group_name_H-M   'P 1'
#
loop_
_entity.id
_entity.type
_entity.pdbx_description
1 polymer ?
#
loop_
_entity_poly.entity_id
_entity_poly.type
_entity_poly.pdbx_seq_one_letter_code
_entity_poly.pdbx_strand_id
1 'polypeptide(L)'
;MTWFRALLAAGLSVIMPGAGHVLVRDWLRAAVFAGLFFIASALFLPIDQIAAAGPITSYDGVLEQATIMAEETDAMAQFLLSFIALFAAIDATVRALGYPPGSDTKTEGLMCPECGKEIDGDLEFCHWCTTRLDPESADEETRQA
;
A
#
# COMPACT_ATOMS: atom_id res chain seq x y z
N MET A 1 -9.51 15.44 -1.68
CA MET A 1 -10.25 14.16 -1.87
C MET A 1 -9.38 12.91 -1.65
N THR A 2 -8.06 12.97 -1.79
CA THR A 2 -7.14 11.83 -1.57
C THR A 2 -7.07 11.40 -0.10
N TRP A 3 -7.14 12.34 0.85
CA TRP A 3 -7.09 12.03 2.29
C TRP A 3 -8.25 11.15 2.76
N PHE A 4 -9.48 11.39 2.27
CA PHE A 4 -10.63 10.53 2.58
C PHE A 4 -10.45 9.11 2.04
N ARG A 5 -9.92 8.97 0.81
CA ARG A 5 -9.59 7.66 0.23
C ARG A 5 -8.50 6.94 1.03
N ALA A 6 -7.51 7.68 1.52
CA ALA A 6 -6.45 7.14 2.36
C ALA A 6 -6.96 6.65 3.71
N LEU A 7 -7.85 7.41 4.38
CA LEU A 7 -8.49 6.96 5.62
C LEU A 7 -9.35 5.71 5.42
N LEU A 8 -10.11 5.65 4.32
CA LEU A 8 -10.89 4.45 3.98
C LEU A 8 -9.98 3.25 3.69
N ALA A 9 -8.91 3.44 2.92
CA ALA A 9 -7.95 2.37 2.63
C ALA A 9 -7.28 1.85 3.91
N ALA A 10 -6.86 2.77 4.80
CA ALA A 10 -6.27 2.42 6.09
C ALA A 10 -7.26 1.63 6.95
N GLY A 11 -8.48 2.16 7.15
CA GLY A 11 -9.50 1.54 7.98
C GLY A 11 -9.90 0.15 7.49
N LEU A 12 -10.06 -0.01 6.18
CA LEU A 12 -10.33 -1.33 5.56
C LEU A 12 -9.19 -2.31 5.82
N SER A 13 -7.93 -1.88 5.66
CA SER A 13 -6.77 -2.74 5.91
C SER A 13 -6.54 -3.08 7.39
N VAL A 14 -7.01 -2.26 8.34
CA VAL A 14 -6.97 -2.58 9.78
C VAL A 14 -7.97 -3.68 10.12
N ILE A 15 -9.19 -3.59 9.58
CA ILE A 15 -10.23 -4.60 9.80
C ILE A 15 -9.84 -5.92 9.14
N MET A 16 -9.30 -5.84 7.92
CA MET A 16 -8.92 -7.00 7.15
C MET A 16 -7.71 -6.67 6.27
N PRO A 17 -6.51 -7.12 6.67
CA PRO A 17 -5.28 -6.84 5.93
C PRO A 17 -5.41 -7.22 4.45
N GLY A 18 -5.14 -6.25 3.57
CA GLY A 18 -5.31 -6.38 2.11
C GLY A 18 -6.60 -5.78 1.55
N ALA A 19 -7.64 -5.52 2.36
CA ALA A 19 -8.90 -4.93 1.88
C ALA A 19 -8.73 -3.48 1.39
N GLY A 20 -7.85 -2.69 2.02
CA GLY A 20 -7.53 -1.34 1.55
C GLY A 20 -6.90 -1.32 0.16
N HIS A 21 -6.12 -2.34 -0.20
CA HIS A 21 -5.51 -2.47 -1.54
C HIS A 21 -6.55 -2.76 -2.62
N VAL A 22 -7.65 -3.41 -2.29
CA VAL A 22 -8.77 -3.61 -3.22
C VAL A 22 -9.40 -2.27 -3.62
N LEU A 23 -9.52 -1.31 -2.68
CA LEU A 23 -10.04 0.04 -2.96
C LEU A 23 -9.18 0.79 -3.98
N VAL A 24 -7.86 0.62 -3.90
CA VAL A 24 -6.88 1.24 -4.83
C VAL A 24 -6.64 0.36 -6.07
N ARG A 25 -7.28 -0.81 -6.15
CA ARG A 25 -7.19 -1.80 -7.24
C ARG A 25 -5.82 -2.46 -7.39
N ASP A 26 -5.04 -2.53 -6.30
CA ASP A 26 -3.75 -3.21 -6.21
C ASP A 26 -3.93 -4.70 -5.83
N TRP A 27 -4.41 -5.50 -6.80
CA TRP A 27 -4.82 -6.90 -6.56
C TRP A 27 -3.70 -7.82 -6.05
N LEU A 28 -2.46 -7.66 -6.55
CA LEU A 28 -1.34 -8.48 -6.11
C LEU A 28 -1.05 -8.27 -4.62
N ARG A 29 -1.03 -7.01 -4.17
CA ARG A 29 -0.79 -6.66 -2.76
C ARG A 29 -1.96 -7.06 -1.87
N ALA A 30 -3.19 -6.90 -2.36
CA ALA A 30 -4.38 -7.40 -1.67
C ALA A 30 -4.25 -8.91 -1.39
N ALA A 31 -3.87 -9.69 -2.40
CA ALA A 31 -3.69 -11.14 -2.26
C ALA A 31 -2.52 -11.50 -1.31
N VAL A 32 -1.40 -10.78 -1.38
CA VAL A 32 -0.24 -11.01 -0.49
C VAL A 32 -0.60 -10.73 0.96
N PHE A 33 -1.16 -9.57 1.29
CA PHE A 33 -1.48 -9.23 2.68
C PHE A 33 -2.62 -10.08 3.24
N ALA A 34 -3.66 -10.33 2.46
CA ALA A 34 -4.74 -11.23 2.87
C ALA A 34 -4.22 -12.66 3.07
N GLY A 35 -3.43 -13.17 2.13
CA GLY A 35 -2.84 -14.49 2.21
C GLY A 35 -1.94 -14.66 3.44
N LEU A 36 -1.02 -13.71 3.67
CA LEU A 36 -0.17 -13.71 4.87
C LEU A 36 -1.00 -13.69 6.16
N PHE A 37 -2.02 -12.83 6.23
CA PHE A 37 -2.88 -12.74 7.41
C PHE A 37 -3.69 -14.01 7.65
N PHE A 38 -4.27 -14.61 6.62
CA PHE A 38 -5.02 -15.86 6.74
C PHE A 38 -4.12 -17.04 7.11
N ILE A 39 -2.95 -17.16 6.48
CA ILE A 39 -1.99 -18.21 6.80
C ILE A 39 -1.51 -18.07 8.25
N ALA A 40 -1.12 -16.85 8.65
CA ALA A 40 -0.74 -16.60 10.05
C ALA A 40 -1.89 -16.92 11.01
N SER A 41 -3.11 -16.48 10.70
CA SER A 41 -4.27 -16.74 11.54
C SER A 41 -4.55 -18.25 11.67
N ALA A 42 -4.49 -18.99 10.56
CA ALA A 42 -4.71 -20.43 10.57
C ALA A 42 -3.65 -21.21 11.36
N LEU A 43 -2.42 -20.69 11.45
CA LEU A 43 -1.32 -21.34 12.16
C LEU A 43 -1.25 -20.97 13.65
N PHE A 44 -1.68 -19.75 14.00
CA PHE A 44 -1.40 -19.18 15.31
C PHE A 44 -2.64 -18.83 16.14
N LEU A 45 -3.84 -18.73 15.55
CA LEU A 45 -5.04 -18.48 16.35
C LEU A 45 -5.60 -19.77 16.96
N PRO A 46 -6.21 -19.69 18.15
CA PRO A 46 -6.89 -20.81 18.81
C PRO A 46 -8.27 -21.12 18.18
N ILE A 47 -8.29 -21.45 16.88
CA ILE A 47 -9.55 -21.60 16.13
C ILE A 47 -10.43 -22.73 16.70
N ASP A 48 -9.80 -23.82 17.17
CA ASP A 48 -10.52 -24.96 17.76
C ASP A 48 -11.17 -24.59 19.11
N GLN A 49 -10.47 -23.82 19.94
CA GLN A 49 -10.97 -23.37 21.24
C GLN A 49 -12.13 -22.39 21.05
N ILE A 50 -12.01 -21.45 20.10
CA ILE A 50 -13.10 -20.54 19.72
C ILE A 50 -14.30 -21.31 19.20
N ALA A 51 -14.08 -22.30 18.32
CA ALA A 51 -15.16 -23.09 17.75
C ALA A 51 -15.88 -23.91 18.82
N ALA A 52 -15.15 -24.43 19.82
CA ALA A 52 -15.71 -25.16 20.96
C ALA A 52 -16.54 -24.27 21.90
N ALA A 53 -16.15 -23.01 22.09
CA ALA A 53 -16.92 -22.02 22.87
C ALA A 53 -18.27 -21.66 22.20
N GLY A 54 -18.40 -21.90 20.89
CA GLY A 54 -19.63 -21.72 20.15
C GLY A 54 -19.90 -20.25 19.76
N PRO A 55 -21.10 -19.96 19.21
CA PRO A 55 -21.42 -18.63 18.70
C PRO A 55 -21.59 -17.61 19.83
N ILE A 56 -21.08 -16.40 19.61
CA ILE A 56 -21.32 -15.27 20.51
C ILE A 56 -22.79 -14.87 20.44
N THR A 57 -23.54 -15.13 21.50
CA THR A 57 -24.98 -14.81 21.61
C THR A 57 -25.32 -13.87 22.77
N SER A 58 -24.34 -13.56 23.61
CA SER A 58 -24.48 -12.71 24.79
C SER A 58 -23.22 -11.86 25.01
N TYR A 59 -23.33 -10.88 25.90
CA TYR A 59 -22.18 -10.08 26.33
C TYR A 59 -21.12 -10.94 27.04
N ASP A 60 -21.54 -11.88 27.88
CA ASP A 60 -20.63 -12.79 28.58
C ASP A 60 -19.86 -13.68 27.59
N GLY A 61 -20.50 -14.10 26.49
CA GLY A 61 -19.82 -14.83 25.42
C GLY A 61 -18.73 -14.01 24.70
N VAL A 62 -18.86 -12.67 24.64
CA VAL A 62 -17.78 -11.81 24.12
C VAL A 62 -16.57 -11.84 25.05
N LEU A 63 -16.82 -11.76 26.37
CA LEU A 63 -15.77 -11.82 27.38
C LEU A 63 -15.05 -13.17 27.37
N GLU A 64 -15.80 -14.28 27.29
CA GLU A 64 -15.24 -15.63 27.19
C GLU A 64 -14.34 -15.81 25.96
N GLN A 65 -14.80 -15.37 24.79
CA GLN A 65 -14.00 -15.43 23.57
C GLN A 65 -12.72 -14.58 23.70
N ALA A 66 -12.83 -13.38 24.29
CA ALA A 66 -11.70 -12.50 24.51
C ALA A 66 -10.68 -13.11 25.49
N THR A 67 -11.13 -13.82 26.53
CA THR A 67 -10.24 -14.54 27.44
C THR A 67 -9.51 -15.68 26.74
N ILE A 68 -10.19 -16.48 25.92
CA ILE A 68 -9.55 -17.54 25.13
C ILE A 68 -8.48 -16.94 24.21
N MET A 69 -8.78 -15.82 23.53
CA MET A 69 -7.79 -15.13 22.69
C MET A 69 -6.58 -14.64 23.50
N ALA A 70 -6.80 -14.10 24.70
CA ALA A 70 -5.71 -13.57 25.52
C ALA A 70 -4.83 -14.68 26.14
N GLU A 71 -5.41 -15.83 26.49
CA GLU A 71 -4.70 -16.93 27.14
C GLU A 71 -3.98 -17.84 26.14
N GLU A 72 -4.60 -18.10 24.99
CA GLU A 72 -4.11 -19.09 24.02
C GLU A 72 -3.32 -18.47 22.86
N THR A 73 -3.39 -17.15 22.67
CA THR A 73 -2.57 -16.48 21.64
C THR A 73 -1.24 -16.04 22.23
N ASP A 74 -0.15 -16.65 21.76
CA ASP A 74 1.20 -16.28 22.17
C ASP A 74 1.56 -14.82 21.79
N ALA A 75 2.43 -14.19 22.58
CA ALA A 75 2.88 -12.81 22.34
C ALA A 75 3.58 -12.66 20.98
N MET A 76 4.29 -13.68 20.51
CA MET A 76 4.89 -13.69 19.17
C MET A 76 3.82 -13.69 18.07
N ALA A 77 2.77 -14.49 18.24
CA ALA A 77 1.65 -14.55 17.30
C ALA A 77 0.91 -13.22 17.23
N GLN A 78 0.60 -12.63 18.39
CA GLN A 78 -0.02 -11.31 18.47
C GLN A 78 0.85 -10.24 17.83
N PHE A 79 2.16 -10.25 18.08
CA PHE A 79 3.11 -9.35 17.44
C PHE A 79 3.11 -9.53 15.92
N LEU A 80 3.18 -10.75 15.41
CA LEU A 80 3.22 -11.03 13.98
C LEU A 80 1.94 -10.59 13.26
N LEU A 81 0.77 -10.88 13.83
CA LEU A 81 -0.52 -10.48 13.26
C LEU A 81 -0.71 -8.97 13.27
N SER A 82 -0.39 -8.31 14.40
CA SER A 82 -0.44 -6.85 14.51
C SER A 82 0.55 -6.18 13.56
N PHE A 83 1.75 -6.76 13.39
CA PHE A 83 2.73 -6.31 12.42
C PHE A 83 2.20 -6.37 10.98
N ILE A 84 1.62 -7.51 10.58
CA ILE A 84 1.00 -7.66 9.24
C ILE A 84 -0.11 -6.62 9.04
N ALA A 85 -1.01 -6.46 10.02
CA ALA A 85 -2.13 -5.52 9.91
C ALA A 85 -1.65 -4.06 9.83
N LEU A 86 -0.68 -3.69 10.65
CA LEU A 86 -0.09 -2.35 10.65
C LEU A 86 0.58 -2.05 9.30
N PHE A 87 1.41 -2.96 8.80
CA PHE A 87 2.09 -2.77 7.51
C PHE A 87 1.11 -2.75 6.34
N ALA A 88 0.07 -3.59 6.36
CA ALA A 88 -0.99 -3.56 5.35
C ALA A 88 -1.74 -2.22 5.34
N ALA A 89 -2.02 -1.65 6.52
CA ALA A 89 -2.68 -0.36 6.64
C ALA A 89 -1.78 0.80 6.17
N ILE A 90 -0.51 0.81 6.57
CA ILE A 90 0.47 1.82 6.14
C ILE A 90 0.63 1.76 4.61
N ASP A 91 0.87 0.57 4.05
CA ASP A 91 1.07 0.41 2.60
C ASP A 91 -0.17 0.84 1.79
N ALA A 92 -1.37 0.46 2.24
CA ALA A 92 -2.62 0.89 1.61
C ALA A 92 -2.81 2.42 1.68
N THR A 93 -2.42 3.04 2.80
CA THR A 93 -2.48 4.51 2.98
C THR A 93 -1.55 5.22 2.00
N VAL A 94 -0.28 4.80 1.93
CA VAL A 94 0.73 5.37 1.03
C VAL A 94 0.28 5.28 -0.44
N ARG A 95 -0.28 4.13 -0.83
CA ARG A 95 -0.84 3.91 -2.17
C ARG A 95 -2.05 4.78 -2.45
N ALA A 96 -2.98 4.88 -1.51
CA ALA A 96 -4.19 5.70 -1.65
C ALA A 96 -3.88 7.22 -1.71
N LEU A 97 -2.76 7.65 -1.12
CA LEU A 97 -2.24 9.01 -1.22
C LEU A 97 -1.58 9.31 -2.58
N GLY A 98 -1.34 8.29 -3.42
CA GLY A 98 -0.76 8.49 -4.75
C GLY A 98 0.76 8.52 -4.77
N TYR A 99 1.44 7.84 -3.84
CA TYR A 99 2.88 7.56 -3.92
C TYR A 99 3.10 6.18 -4.58
N PRO A 100 3.16 6.07 -5.93
CA PRO A 100 3.54 4.84 -6.60
C PRO A 100 5.02 4.52 -6.33
N PRO A 101 5.42 3.24 -6.35
CA PRO A 101 6.84 2.90 -6.29
C PRO A 101 7.45 3.22 -7.66
N GLY A 102 8.45 4.08 -7.71
CA GLY A 102 9.06 4.52 -8.96
C GLY A 102 8.62 5.90 -9.46
N SER A 103 8.16 6.78 -8.56
CA SER A 103 8.26 8.23 -8.80
C SER A 103 9.71 8.70 -8.57
N ASP A 104 10.68 8.07 -9.23
CA ASP A 104 11.79 8.87 -9.74
C ASP A 104 11.12 9.80 -10.75
N THR A 105 11.24 11.09 -10.50
CA THR A 105 10.99 12.21 -11.43
C THR A 105 10.49 11.76 -12.81
N LYS A 106 9.17 11.57 -12.96
CA LYS A 106 8.54 11.79 -14.26
C LYS A 106 8.54 13.29 -14.49
N THR A 107 9.72 13.82 -14.79
CA THR A 107 9.85 15.04 -15.60
C THR A 107 9.00 14.76 -16.83
N GLU A 108 7.95 15.57 -17.05
CA GLU A 108 7.10 15.46 -18.24
C GLU A 108 8.02 15.24 -19.44
N GLY A 109 7.85 14.11 -20.14
CA GLY A 109 8.77 13.66 -21.16
C GLY A 109 9.00 14.78 -22.16
N LEU A 110 10.14 15.45 -22.03
CA LEU A 110 10.52 16.51 -22.94
C LEU A 110 10.63 15.86 -24.32
N MET A 111 10.16 16.53 -25.36
CA MET A 111 10.39 16.04 -26.72
C MET A 111 11.70 16.62 -27.22
N CYS A 112 12.54 15.76 -27.79
CA CYS A 112 13.79 16.22 -28.40
C CYS A 112 13.46 17.21 -29.53
N PRO A 113 14.01 18.44 -29.51
CA PRO A 113 13.71 19.45 -30.53
C PRO A 113 14.19 19.05 -31.94
N GLU A 114 15.18 18.15 -32.03
CA GLU A 114 15.76 17.74 -33.32
C GLU A 114 15.07 16.53 -33.95
N CYS A 115 14.61 15.56 -33.16
CA CYS A 115 14.03 14.32 -33.71
C CYS A 115 12.59 14.04 -33.28
N GLY A 116 12.02 14.88 -32.42
CA GLY A 116 10.62 14.81 -31.98
C GLY A 116 10.28 13.58 -31.15
N LYS A 117 11.27 12.79 -30.70
CA LYS A 117 11.04 11.64 -29.81
C LYS A 117 11.10 12.07 -28.36
N GLU A 118 10.34 11.36 -27.53
CA GLU A 118 10.34 11.55 -26.07
C GLU A 118 11.73 11.24 -25.51
N ILE A 119 12.20 12.15 -24.66
CA ILE A 119 13.48 12.08 -23.96
C ILE A 119 13.25 12.25 -22.46
N ASP A 120 14.13 11.63 -21.70
CA ASP A 120 14.24 11.88 -20.27
C ASP A 120 14.91 13.25 -20.07
N GLY A 121 14.31 14.09 -19.21
CA GLY A 121 14.78 15.45 -18.95
C GLY A 121 16.10 15.52 -18.19
N ASP A 122 16.54 14.41 -17.60
CA ASP A 122 17.81 14.32 -16.86
C ASP A 122 19.01 13.95 -17.76
N LEU A 123 18.79 13.75 -19.07
CA LEU A 123 19.84 13.41 -20.04
C LEU A 123 20.44 14.66 -20.69
N GLU A 124 21.77 14.77 -20.69
CA GLU A 124 22.52 15.80 -21.44
C GLU A 124 22.58 15.53 -22.96
N PHE A 125 22.09 14.36 -23.40
CA PHE A 125 22.07 13.94 -24.79
C PHE A 125 20.84 13.08 -25.11
N CYS A 126 20.32 13.21 -26.32
CA CYS A 126 19.23 12.37 -26.79
C CYS A 126 19.75 10.97 -27.13
N HIS A 127 19.26 9.94 -26.44
CA HIS A 127 19.65 8.55 -26.70
C HIS A 127 19.23 8.02 -28.09
N TRP A 128 18.35 8.72 -28.81
CA TRP A 128 17.87 8.31 -30.12
C TRP A 128 18.73 8.80 -31.29
N CYS A 129 19.08 10.08 -31.27
CA CYS A 129 19.80 10.73 -32.37
C CYS A 129 21.18 11.22 -31.96
N THR A 130 21.55 11.07 -30.68
CA THR A 130 22.83 11.50 -30.12
C THR A 130 23.03 13.02 -30.06
N THR A 131 22.00 13.82 -30.34
CA THR A 131 22.09 15.29 -30.21
C THR A 131 22.31 15.69 -28.75
N ARG A 132 23.13 16.71 -28.50
CA ARG A 132 23.31 17.27 -27.15
C ARG A 132 22.11 18.15 -26.80
N LEU A 133 21.70 18.10 -25.53
CA LEU A 133 20.54 18.82 -25.02
C LEU A 133 21.04 19.89 -24.07
N ASP A 134 20.72 21.16 -24.34
CA ASP A 134 21.09 22.27 -23.47
C ASP A 134 20.04 22.41 -22.34
N PRO A 135 20.46 22.40 -21.06
CA PRO A 135 19.55 22.42 -19.91
C PRO A 135 18.83 23.77 -19.68
N GLU A 136 18.98 24.76 -20.57
CA GLU A 136 18.55 26.14 -20.34
C GLU A 136 17.25 26.55 -21.09
N SER A 137 16.65 25.67 -21.89
CA SER A 137 15.45 26.04 -22.67
C SER A 137 14.11 25.84 -21.95
N ALA A 138 14.10 25.47 -20.66
CA ALA A 138 12.86 25.33 -19.88
C ALA A 138 12.46 26.60 -19.11
N ASP A 139 13.37 27.58 -18.96
CA ASP A 139 13.16 28.76 -18.10
C ASP A 139 13.05 30.11 -18.86
N GLU A 140 13.34 30.18 -20.17
CA GLU A 140 13.40 31.47 -20.88
C GLU A 140 12.06 32.03 -21.39
N GLU A 141 10.98 31.23 -21.46
CA GLU A 141 9.67 31.73 -21.95
C GLU A 141 8.87 32.52 -20.90
N THR A 142 9.26 32.51 -19.61
CA THR A 142 8.56 33.25 -18.54
C THR A 142 9.13 34.66 -18.29
N ARG A 143 10.23 35.08 -18.94
CA ARG A 143 10.84 36.42 -18.73
C ARG A 143 10.47 37.48 -19.78
N GLN A 144 9.62 37.18 -20.77
CA GLN A 144 9.25 38.14 -21.82
C GLN A 144 7.74 38.48 -21.94
N ALA A 145 6.96 38.31 -20.86
CA ALA A 145 5.60 38.86 -20.78
C ALA A 145 5.45 39.81 -19.59
#